data_AF-A0A9X5GRT2-F1
#
_entry.id   AF-A0A9X5GRT2-F1
#
_cell.length_a   1.000
_cell.length_b   1.000
_cell.length_c   1.000
_cell.angle_alpha   90.00
_cell.angle_beta   90.00
_cell.angle_gamma   90.00
#
_symmetry.space_group_name_H-M   'P 1'
#
loop_
_entity.id
_entity.type
_entity.pdbx_description
1 polymer ?
#
loop_
_entity_poly.entity_id
_entity_poly.type
_entity_poly.pdbx_seq_one_letter_code
_entity_poly.pdbx_strand_id
1 'polypeptide(L)'
;MFAKSHMSKKYPTEGFTVEWKRHDNREIHFDIVRCLYKEMCEKYSCPELCTVFCQSDIIAFSGYEPKIRFERMGTIGGGANCCDFHFIHGK
;
A
#
# COMPACT_ATOMS: atom_id res chain seq x y z
N MET A 1 8.47 -4.31 16.07
CA MET A 1 9.59 -3.60 15.38
C MET A 1 9.87 -4.15 13.98
N PHE A 2 9.82 -5.47 13.76
CA PHE A 2 10.13 -6.09 12.46
C PHE A 2 9.31 -5.54 11.28
N ALA A 3 7.98 -5.45 11.42
CA ALA A 3 7.13 -4.99 10.32
C ALA A 3 7.49 -3.55 9.87
N LYS A 4 7.61 -2.59 10.80
CA LYS A 4 7.99 -1.22 10.45
C LYS A 4 9.35 -1.14 9.75
N SER A 5 10.34 -1.91 10.21
CA SER A 5 11.67 -1.96 9.58
C SER A 5 11.67 -2.63 8.21
N HIS A 6 10.88 -3.70 8.03
CA HIS A 6 10.72 -4.33 6.72
C HIS A 6 10.00 -3.38 5.75
N MET A 7 8.97 -2.70 6.23
CA MET A 7 8.17 -1.76 5.44
C MET A 7 8.96 -0.52 5.05
N SER A 8 9.85 -0.01 5.91
CA SER A 8 10.71 1.13 5.55
C SER A 8 11.72 0.78 4.44
N LYS A 9 12.07 -0.50 4.26
CA LYS A 9 12.90 -0.95 3.13
C LYS A 9 12.09 -1.04 1.84
N LYS A 10 10.81 -1.47 1.94
CA LYS A 10 9.91 -1.60 0.79
C LYS A 10 9.36 -0.25 0.32
N TYR A 11 9.08 0.64 1.26
CA TYR A 11 8.55 1.99 1.06
C TYR A 11 9.51 3.02 1.69
N PRO A 12 10.67 3.26 1.04
CA PRO A 12 11.68 4.19 1.54
C PRO A 12 11.16 5.64 1.53
N THR A 13 11.59 6.44 2.51
CA THR A 13 11.10 7.82 2.72
C THR A 13 11.38 8.78 1.57
N GLU A 14 12.39 8.48 0.76
CA GLU A 14 12.76 9.20 -0.45
C GLU A 14 11.62 9.22 -1.47
N GLY A 15 10.86 8.12 -1.56
CA GLY A 15 9.76 7.95 -2.51
C GLY A 15 8.37 7.86 -1.88
N PHE A 16 8.28 7.62 -0.57
CA PHE A 16 7.00 7.32 0.08
C PHE A 16 6.86 8.05 1.41
N THR A 17 5.65 8.52 1.69
CA THR A 17 5.26 8.96 3.03
C THR A 17 4.22 7.98 3.57
N VAL A 18 4.56 7.32 4.69
CA VAL A 18 3.73 6.29 5.33
C VAL A 18 3.21 6.78 6.67
N GLU A 19 1.91 6.75 6.87
CA GLU A 19 1.25 7.05 8.14
C GLU A 19 0.68 5.76 8.75
N TRP A 20 1.15 5.40 9.94
CA TRP A 20 0.67 4.19 10.62
C TRP A 20 -0.62 4.46 11.38
N LYS A 21 -1.68 3.69 11.10
CA LYS A 21 -2.96 3.78 11.82
C LYS A 21 -3.05 2.72 12.92
N ARG A 22 -2.64 1.48 12.62
CA ARG A 22 -2.60 0.37 13.58
C ARG A 22 -1.50 -0.64 13.26
N HIS A 23 -0.91 -1.22 14.29
CA HIS A 23 0.11 -2.25 14.17
C HIS A 23 0.15 -3.06 15.47
N ASP A 24 -0.58 -4.17 15.47
CA ASP A 24 -0.66 -5.11 16.59
C ASP A 24 -0.83 -6.56 16.10
N ASN A 25 -1.15 -7.48 17.00
CA ASN A 25 -1.28 -8.91 16.68
C ASN A 25 -2.55 -9.26 15.88
N ARG A 26 -3.46 -8.30 15.66
CA ARG A 26 -4.71 -8.50 14.92
C ARG A 26 -4.65 -7.86 13.54
N GLU A 27 -3.99 -6.72 13.41
CA GLU A 27 -3.90 -6.03 12.12
C GLU A 27 -2.66 -5.16 11.96
N ILE A 28 -2.33 -4.94 10.69
CA ILE A 28 -1.39 -3.94 10.22
C ILE A 28 -2.16 -3.01 9.28
N HIS A 29 -2.28 -1.74 9.66
CA HIS A 29 -3.01 -0.72 8.93
C HIS A 29 -2.16 0.54 8.82
N PHE A 30 -1.90 0.98 7.60
CA PHE A 30 -1.18 2.22 7.32
C PHE A 30 -1.64 2.83 6.00
N ASP A 31 -1.50 4.14 5.91
CA ASP A 31 -1.77 4.90 4.70
C ASP A 31 -0.45 5.26 4.02
N ILE A 32 -0.40 5.13 2.71
CA ILE A 32 0.59 5.83 1.89
C ILE A 32 -0.07 7.13 1.42
N VAL A 33 0.46 8.27 1.87
CA VAL A 33 -0.04 9.63 1.54
C VAL A 33 0.80 10.33 0.47
N ARG A 34 2.00 9.81 0.18
CA ARG A 34 2.85 10.19 -0.96
C ARG A 34 3.40 8.93 -1.59
N CYS A 35 3.30 8.78 -2.92
CA CYS A 35 3.62 7.54 -3.61
C CYS A 35 4.54 7.77 -4.83
N LEU A 36 5.74 7.20 -4.78
CA LEU A 36 6.72 7.26 -5.88
C LEU A 36 6.13 6.81 -7.22
N TYR A 37 5.32 5.75 -7.22
CA TYR A 37 4.73 5.23 -8.45
C TYR A 37 3.81 6.27 -9.10
N LYS A 38 3.01 6.98 -8.32
CA LYS A 38 2.16 8.06 -8.83
C LYS A 38 3.00 9.18 -9.43
N GLU A 39 3.96 9.69 -8.66
CA GLU A 39 4.82 10.81 -9.08
C GLU A 39 5.60 10.47 -10.36
N MET A 40 6.12 9.25 -10.48
CA MET A 40 6.86 8.81 -11.66
C MET A 40 5.94 8.66 -12.87
N CYS A 41 4.76 8.06 -12.70
CA CYS A 41 3.80 7.94 -13.80
C CYS A 41 3.34 9.33 -14.30
N GLU A 42 3.11 10.29 -13.41
CA GLU A 42 2.80 11.68 -13.80
C GLU A 42 3.97 12.35 -14.50
N LYS A 43 5.18 12.23 -13.95
CA LYS A 43 6.41 12.80 -14.54
C LYS A 43 6.64 12.33 -15.98
N TYR A 44 6.35 11.07 -16.28
CA TYR A 44 6.52 10.50 -17.62
C TYR A 44 5.22 10.51 -18.45
N SER A 45 4.17 11.18 -18.00
CA SER A 45 2.89 11.30 -18.71
C SER A 45 2.24 9.95 -19.05
N CYS A 46 2.36 8.96 -18.16
CA CYS A 46 1.79 7.62 -18.27
C CYS A 46 0.92 7.23 -17.05
N PRO A 47 -0.11 8.03 -16.70
CA PRO A 47 -0.94 7.81 -15.50
C PRO A 47 -1.65 6.45 -15.50
N GLU A 48 -1.91 5.87 -16.67
CA GLU A 48 -2.50 4.53 -16.82
C GLU A 48 -1.66 3.45 -16.15
N LEU A 49 -0.32 3.57 -16.17
CA LEU A 49 0.57 2.60 -15.53
C LEU A 49 0.47 2.63 -14.00
N CYS A 50 0.16 3.79 -13.41
CA CYS A 50 -0.02 3.89 -11.96
C CYS A 50 -1.16 2.97 -11.48
N THR A 51 -2.23 2.88 -12.26
CA THR A 51 -3.38 2.04 -11.92
C THR A 51 -3.03 0.55 -11.99
N VAL A 52 -2.16 0.16 -12.92
CA VAL A 52 -1.63 -1.21 -13.03
C VAL A 52 -0.81 -1.57 -11.79
N PHE A 53 0.06 -0.68 -11.32
CA PHE A 53 0.81 -0.91 -10.08
C PHE A 53 -0.13 -1.03 -8.87
N CYS A 54 -1.16 -0.19 -8.78
CA CYS A 54 -2.17 -0.29 -7.72
C CYS A 54 -2.94 -1.62 -7.75
N GLN A 55 -3.29 -2.12 -8.93
CA GLN A 55 -3.99 -3.41 -9.08
C GLN A 55 -3.09 -4.60 -8.76
N SER A 56 -1.79 -4.51 -9.08
CA SER A 56 -0.82 -5.56 -8.78
C SER A 56 -0.78 -5.90 -7.28
N ASP A 57 -0.90 -4.90 -6.41
CA ASP A 57 -0.96 -5.11 -4.97
C ASP A 57 -2.17 -5.99 -4.56
N ILE A 58 -3.35 -5.77 -5.15
CA ILE A 58 -4.56 -6.54 -4.84
C ILE A 58 -4.35 -8.02 -5.18
N ILE A 59 -3.83 -8.28 -6.39
CA ILE A 59 -3.55 -9.64 -6.87
C ILE A 59 -2.46 -10.31 -6.01
N ALA A 60 -1.41 -9.57 -5.67
CA ALA A 60 -0.31 -10.11 -4.88
C ALA A 60 -0.76 -10.51 -3.47
N PHE A 61 -1.61 -9.70 -2.83
CA PHE A 61 -2.00 -9.93 -1.44
C PHE A 61 -3.26 -10.79 -1.27
N SER A 62 -4.11 -10.94 -2.31
CA SER A 62 -5.23 -11.88 -2.26
C SER A 62 -4.78 -13.33 -2.05
N GLY A 63 -3.55 -13.66 -2.45
CA GLY A 63 -2.96 -14.99 -2.24
C GLY A 63 -2.66 -15.34 -0.78
N TYR A 64 -2.84 -14.41 0.17
CA TYR A 64 -2.61 -14.67 1.59
C TYR A 64 -3.83 -15.22 2.34
N GLU A 65 -5.00 -15.22 1.70
CA GLU A 65 -6.19 -15.81 2.30
C GLU A 65 -6.06 -17.33 2.48
N PRO A 66 -6.68 -17.92 3.53
CA PRO A 66 -7.51 -17.26 4.53
C PRO A 66 -6.72 -16.63 5.69
N LYS A 67 -5.41 -16.88 5.78
CA LYS A 67 -4.58 -16.55 6.96
C LYS A 67 -4.37 -15.05 7.16
N ILE A 68 -4.32 -14.29 6.07
CA ILE A 68 -4.27 -12.83 6.11
C ILE A 68 -5.25 -12.33 5.07
N ARG A 69 -6.20 -11.50 5.52
CA ARG A 69 -7.14 -10.82 4.65
C ARG A 69 -6.60 -9.45 4.30
N PHE A 70 -6.59 -9.12 3.02
CA PHE A 70 -6.14 -7.83 2.54
C PHE A 70 -7.33 -6.97 2.12
N GLU A 71 -7.44 -5.78 2.72
CA GLU A 71 -8.43 -4.78 2.38
C GLU A 71 -7.74 -3.49 1.92
N ARG A 72 -8.36 -2.83 0.94
CA ARG A 72 -7.97 -1.51 0.43
C ARG A 72 -9.17 -0.86 -0.24
N MET A 73 -9.64 0.25 0.32
CA MET A 73 -10.77 1.00 -0.20
C MET A 73 -10.38 1.93 -1.36
N GLY A 74 -9.14 2.42 -1.38
CA GLY A 74 -8.70 3.46 -2.30
C GLY A 74 -7.21 3.44 -2.59
N THR A 75 -6.84 4.11 -3.68
CA THR A 75 -5.44 4.37 -4.02
C THR A 75 -5.31 5.78 -4.59
N ILE A 76 -4.15 6.40 -4.36
CA ILE A 76 -3.78 7.67 -5.00
C ILE A 76 -3.79 7.53 -6.53
N GLY A 77 -3.41 6.37 -7.05
CA GLY A 77 -3.51 6.04 -8.48
C GLY A 77 -4.94 6.12 -9.00
N GLY A 78 -5.92 5.67 -8.21
CA GLY A 78 -7.36 5.75 -8.49
C GLY A 78 -8.05 7.04 -8.05
N GLY A 79 -7.32 8.05 -7.59
CA GLY A 79 -7.86 9.36 -7.21
C GLY A 79 -8.32 9.49 -5.74
N ALA A 80 -8.02 8.52 -4.88
CA ALA A 80 -8.24 8.65 -3.44
C ALA A 80 -7.16 9.54 -2.79
N ASN A 81 -7.42 10.00 -1.57
CA ASN A 81 -6.48 10.83 -0.80
C ASN A 81 -5.24 10.06 -0.32
N CYS A 82 -5.34 8.73 -0.19
CA CYS A 82 -4.25 7.85 0.20
C CYS A 82 -4.41 6.46 -0.43
N CYS A 83 -3.36 5.63 -0.32
CA CYS A 83 -3.51 4.19 -0.46
C CYS A 83 -3.62 3.58 0.94
N ASP A 84 -4.80 3.05 1.29
CA ASP A 84 -5.13 2.52 2.61
C ASP A 84 -4.84 1.02 2.68
N PHE A 85 -3.62 0.66 3.09
CA PHE A 85 -3.24 -0.74 3.19
C PHE A 85 -3.73 -1.31 4.52
N HIS A 86 -4.60 -2.31 4.47
CA HIS A 86 -5.13 -2.97 5.65
C HIS A 86 -4.96 -4.49 5.57
N PHE A 87 -4.04 -5.02 6.38
CA PHE A 87 -3.80 -6.46 6.52
C PHE A 87 -4.37 -6.93 7.84
N ILE A 88 -5.27 -7.90 7.79
CA ILE A 88 -6.03 -8.36 8.95
C ILE A 88 -5.74 -9.84 9.16
N HIS A 89 -5.47 -10.21 10.40
CA HIS A 89 -5.28 -11.60 10.78
C HIS A 89 -6.56 -12.39 10.45
N GLY A 90 -6.39 -13.40 9.61
CA GLY A 90 -7.43 -14.34 9.22
C GLY A 90 -7.88 -15.23 10.38
N LYS A 91 -8.97 -15.96 10.15
CA LYS A 91 -9.41 -17.03 11.07
C LYS A 91 -8.79 -18.35 10.66
#